data_AF-A0A660XH40-F1
#
_entry.id   AF-A0A660XH40-F1
#
_cell.length_a   1.000
_cell.length_b   1.000
_cell.length_c   1.000
_cell.angle_alpha   90.00
_cell.angle_beta   90.00
_cell.angle_gamma   90.00
#
_symmetry.space_group_name_H-M   'P 1'
#
loop_
_entity.id
_entity.type
_entity.pdbx_description
1 polymer ?
#
loop_
_entity_poly.entity_id
_entity_poly.type
_entity_poly.pdbx_seq_one_letter_code
_entity_poly.pdbx_strand_id
1 'polypeptide(L)'
;AKKLKALMQNRMFDKETGYFYDIRLKSKKFIKIQGPEGWIPLWAGVATDDQAEKVKEVIMNSRKFNTYVPFPTLAADRSEFDTHGYWRGPVWLDQAYFGIVGLINYGFKKEADLLTEKLFDHPEGLKNSDKPIRENYNPINGKGLEANHFSWSAAHLLLLYEGKVHGYLQRP
;
A
#
# COMPACT_ATOMS: atom_id res chain seq x y z
N ALA A 1 -23.01 0.09 9.30
CA ALA A 1 -22.13 -0.31 8.18
C ALA A 1 -22.62 0.15 6.80
N LYS A 2 -23.77 -0.34 6.28
CA LYS A 2 -24.21 -0.09 4.88
C LYS A 2 -24.24 1.39 4.43
N LYS A 3 -24.77 2.29 5.27
CA LYS A 3 -24.83 3.73 4.97
C LYS A 3 -23.44 4.36 4.81
N LEU A 4 -22.49 4.00 5.67
CA LEU A 4 -21.12 4.51 5.60
C LEU A 4 -20.40 4.00 4.33
N LYS A 5 -20.57 2.70 4.02
CA LYS A 5 -20.05 2.10 2.78
C LYS A 5 -20.52 2.89 1.55
N ALA A 6 -21.83 3.12 1.43
CA ALA A 6 -22.39 3.89 0.32
C ALA A 6 -21.88 5.33 0.27
N LEU A 7 -21.67 5.99 1.42
CA LEU A 7 -21.11 7.34 1.45
C LEU A 7 -19.67 7.38 0.97
N MET A 8 -18.82 6.44 1.39
CA MET A 8 -17.43 6.35 0.95
C MET A 8 -17.35 6.08 -0.56
N GLN A 9 -18.08 5.06 -1.04
CA GLN A 9 -18.13 4.72 -2.47
C GLN A 9 -18.55 5.88 -3.36
N ASN A 10 -19.55 6.67 -2.93
CA ASN A 10 -20.12 7.74 -3.77
C ASN A 10 -19.45 9.10 -3.60
N ARG A 11 -18.81 9.37 -2.46
CA ARG A 11 -18.29 10.71 -2.15
C ARG A 11 -16.78 10.78 -2.08
N MET A 12 -16.09 9.67 -1.86
CA MET A 12 -14.64 9.64 -1.69
C MET A 12 -13.93 9.03 -2.89
N PHE A 13 -14.64 8.36 -3.81
CA PHE A 13 -14.06 7.87 -5.06
C PHE A 13 -14.17 8.91 -6.18
N ASP A 14 -13.03 9.33 -6.72
CA ASP A 14 -12.97 10.18 -7.91
C ASP A 14 -12.86 9.31 -9.16
N LYS A 15 -13.92 9.31 -9.98
CA LYS A 15 -13.99 8.51 -11.21
C LYS A 15 -12.98 8.96 -12.27
N GLU A 16 -12.59 10.23 -12.26
CA GLU A 16 -11.65 10.79 -13.25
C GLU A 16 -10.25 10.21 -13.06
N THR A 17 -9.81 10.08 -11.80
CA THR A 17 -8.47 9.62 -11.45
C THR A 17 -8.42 8.16 -11.03
N GLY A 18 -9.58 7.53 -10.81
CA GLY A 18 -9.70 6.11 -10.48
C GLY A 18 -9.25 5.77 -9.06
N TYR A 19 -9.42 6.70 -8.10
CA TYR A 19 -8.84 6.55 -6.78
C TYR A 19 -9.72 7.15 -5.67
N PHE A 20 -9.51 6.70 -4.43
CA PHE A 20 -10.18 7.27 -3.27
C PHE A 20 -9.37 8.41 -2.65
N TYR A 21 -10.06 9.44 -2.16
CA TYR A 21 -9.48 10.63 -1.55
C TYR A 21 -10.32 11.11 -0.38
N ASP A 22 -9.66 11.82 0.52
CA ASP A 22 -10.34 12.70 1.46
C ASP A 22 -11.08 13.83 0.74
N ILE A 23 -12.17 14.28 1.37
CA ILE A 23 -12.98 15.40 0.90
C ILE A 23 -12.98 16.53 1.92
N ARG A 24 -12.86 17.76 1.42
CA ARG A 24 -13.02 18.94 2.27
C ARG A 24 -14.46 19.03 2.77
N LEU A 25 -14.66 19.16 4.08
CA LEU A 25 -16.00 19.15 4.69
C LEU A 25 -16.94 20.23 4.12
N LYS A 26 -16.44 21.45 3.87
CA LYS A 26 -17.26 22.57 3.36
C LYS A 26 -17.54 22.46 1.86
N SER A 27 -16.49 22.38 1.05
CA SER A 27 -16.62 22.44 -0.41
C SER A 27 -16.93 21.10 -1.07
N LYS A 28 -16.80 19.99 -0.33
CA LYS A 28 -16.91 18.61 -0.84
C LYS A 28 -15.94 18.29 -1.99
N LYS A 29 -14.93 19.14 -2.22
CA LYS A 29 -13.88 18.91 -3.21
C LYS A 29 -12.89 17.87 -2.68
N PHE A 30 -12.42 17.01 -3.58
CA PHE A 30 -11.35 16.06 -3.31
C PHE A 30 -10.04 16.76 -2.94
N ILE A 31 -9.32 16.19 -1.98
CA ILE A 31 -7.91 16.48 -1.75
C ILE A 31 -7.15 15.50 -2.64
N LYS A 32 -6.84 15.89 -3.89
CA LYS A 32 -6.23 15.03 -4.91
C LYS A 32 -4.74 14.76 -4.62
N ILE A 33 -4.46 14.10 -3.49
CA ILE A 33 -3.15 13.57 -3.10
C ILE A 33 -3.33 12.06 -3.02
N GLN A 34 -2.55 11.31 -3.80
CA GLN A 34 -2.64 9.86 -3.81
C GLN A 34 -1.66 9.34 -2.76
N GLY A 35 -2.20 8.85 -1.64
CA GLY A 35 -1.48 8.12 -0.62
C GLY A 35 -2.18 6.80 -0.26
N PRO A 36 -1.77 6.18 0.86
CA PRO A 36 -2.26 4.87 1.28
C PRO A 36 -3.74 4.86 1.66
N GLU A 37 -4.28 6.01 2.07
CA GLU A 37 -5.70 6.19 2.37
C GLU A 37 -6.61 5.75 1.22
N GLY A 38 -6.11 5.80 -0.03
CA GLY A 38 -6.88 5.45 -1.20
C GLY A 38 -7.12 3.95 -1.42
N TRP A 39 -6.30 3.07 -0.81
CA TRP A 39 -6.52 1.61 -0.86
C TRP A 39 -7.12 1.03 0.41
N ILE A 40 -7.25 1.81 1.49
CA ILE A 40 -7.95 1.38 2.70
C ILE A 40 -9.41 0.92 2.41
N PRO A 41 -10.17 1.53 1.48
CA PRO A 41 -11.49 1.01 1.11
C PRO A 41 -11.48 -0.40 0.49
N LEU A 42 -10.37 -0.85 -0.10
CA LEU A 42 -10.21 -2.23 -0.57
C LEU A 42 -9.96 -3.13 0.65
N TRP A 43 -8.99 -2.79 1.49
CA TRP A 43 -8.72 -3.55 2.71
C TRP A 43 -9.98 -3.76 3.58
N ALA A 44 -10.78 -2.70 3.74
CA ALA A 44 -12.01 -2.72 4.56
C ALA A 44 -13.24 -3.35 3.87
N GLY A 45 -13.14 -3.85 2.63
CA GLY A 45 -14.28 -4.41 1.89
C GLY A 45 -15.37 -3.39 1.52
N VAL A 46 -14.99 -2.12 1.41
CA VAL A 46 -15.88 -0.98 1.17
C VAL A 46 -16.05 -0.67 -0.32
N ALA A 47 -15.00 -0.77 -1.14
CA ALA A 47 -15.08 -0.50 -2.58
C ALA A 47 -16.10 -1.41 -3.30
N THR A 48 -16.53 -0.97 -4.48
CA THR A 48 -17.13 -1.88 -5.48
C THR A 48 -16.02 -2.54 -6.30
N ASP A 49 -16.33 -3.62 -7.02
CA ASP A 49 -15.35 -4.30 -7.87
C ASP A 49 -14.75 -3.36 -8.93
N ASP A 50 -15.58 -2.53 -9.59
CA ASP A 50 -15.11 -1.51 -10.52
C ASP A 50 -14.16 -0.48 -9.89
N GLN A 51 -14.44 -0.06 -8.65
CA GLN A 51 -13.58 0.87 -7.92
C GLN A 51 -12.26 0.21 -7.53
N ALA A 52 -12.32 -1.05 -7.11
CA ALA A 52 -11.15 -1.83 -6.74
C ALA A 52 -10.23 -2.08 -7.95
N GLU A 53 -10.79 -2.37 -9.12
CA GLU A 53 -10.03 -2.51 -10.37
C GLU A 53 -9.25 -1.23 -10.69
N LYS A 54 -9.90 -0.06 -10.55
CA LYS A 54 -9.25 1.25 -10.80
C LYS A 54 -8.18 1.58 -9.76
N VAL A 55 -8.42 1.30 -8.49
CA VAL A 55 -7.39 1.47 -7.45
C VAL A 55 -6.20 0.55 -7.71
N LYS A 56 -6.44 -0.70 -8.13
CA LYS A 56 -5.39 -1.65 -8.51
C LYS A 56 -4.56 -1.13 -9.69
N GLU A 57 -5.17 -0.56 -10.74
CA GLU A 57 -4.44 0.09 -11.84
C GLU A 57 -3.48 1.18 -11.33
N VAL A 58 -3.92 1.98 -10.34
CA VAL A 58 -3.08 3.02 -9.72
C VAL A 58 -1.95 2.42 -8.87
N ILE A 59 -2.24 1.41 -8.05
CA ILE A 59 -1.24 0.70 -7.23
C ILE A 59 -0.15 0.10 -8.12
N MET A 60 -0.55 -0.59 -9.19
CA MET A 60 0.36 -1.33 -10.06
C MET A 60 1.24 -0.44 -10.95
N ASN A 61 0.94 0.86 -11.04
CA ASN A 61 1.73 1.81 -11.81
C ASN A 61 3.12 2.01 -11.17
N SER A 62 4.17 1.64 -11.92
CA SER A 62 5.57 1.72 -11.48
C SER A 62 6.08 3.14 -11.26
N ARG A 63 5.43 4.15 -11.84
CA ARG A 63 5.73 5.57 -11.58
C ARG A 63 5.07 6.10 -10.32
N LYS A 64 4.15 5.33 -9.71
CA LYS A 64 3.37 5.73 -8.53
C LYS A 64 3.71 4.88 -7.32
N PHE A 65 3.06 3.72 -7.17
CA PHE A 65 3.13 2.91 -5.95
C PHE A 65 3.84 1.57 -6.14
N ASN A 66 4.04 1.11 -7.37
CA ASN A 66 4.83 -0.09 -7.66
C ASN A 66 6.32 0.26 -7.84
N THR A 67 6.87 1.02 -6.89
CA THR A 67 8.29 1.41 -6.80
C THR A 67 9.18 0.23 -6.47
N TYR A 68 10.50 0.42 -6.26
CA TYR A 68 11.42 -0.68 -5.92
C TYR A 68 10.93 -1.43 -4.67
N VAL A 69 10.76 -0.74 -3.54
CA VAL A 69 9.89 -1.23 -2.46
C VAL A 69 8.49 -0.64 -2.68
N PRO A 70 7.43 -1.44 -2.89
CA PRO A 70 6.12 -0.92 -3.27
C PRO A 70 5.35 -0.32 -2.09
N PHE A 71 4.26 0.39 -2.39
CA PHE A 71 3.38 1.09 -1.44
C PHE A 71 4.05 2.23 -0.65
N PRO A 72 4.75 3.18 -1.30
CA PRO A 72 5.16 4.41 -0.64
C PRO A 72 3.95 5.17 -0.10
N THR A 73 4.12 5.91 0.99
CA THR A 73 3.02 6.67 1.60
C THR A 73 2.56 7.89 0.79
N LEU A 74 3.23 8.17 -0.33
CA LEU A 74 2.84 9.16 -1.32
C LEU A 74 3.22 8.64 -2.71
N ALA A 75 2.36 8.83 -3.71
CA ALA A 75 2.67 8.44 -5.08
C ALA A 75 4.00 9.06 -5.55
N ALA A 76 4.88 8.24 -6.12
CA ALA A 76 6.24 8.65 -6.48
C ALA A 76 6.35 9.65 -7.64
N ASP A 77 5.26 9.90 -8.38
CA ASP A 77 5.19 10.90 -9.45
C ASP A 77 4.84 12.31 -8.95
N ARG A 78 4.75 12.49 -7.63
CA ARG A 78 4.45 13.78 -7.00
C ARG A 78 5.71 14.59 -6.75
N SER A 79 5.61 15.91 -6.96
CA SER A 79 6.68 16.85 -6.62
C SER A 79 7.00 16.90 -5.12
N GLU A 80 6.02 16.57 -4.29
CA GLU A 80 6.13 16.55 -2.83
C GLU A 80 6.66 15.21 -2.29
N PHE A 81 6.95 14.24 -3.17
CA PHE A 81 7.51 12.95 -2.81
C PHE A 81 8.93 13.11 -2.27
N ASP A 82 9.12 12.64 -1.04
CA ASP A 82 10.40 12.70 -0.34
C ASP A 82 10.72 11.34 0.27
N THR A 83 11.82 10.75 -0.18
CA THR A 83 12.29 9.45 0.30
C THR A 83 12.75 9.44 1.77
N HIS A 84 12.86 10.61 2.41
CA HIS A 84 13.10 10.78 3.85
C HIS A 84 11.95 11.50 4.56
N GLY A 85 10.82 11.73 3.87
CA GLY A 85 9.71 12.54 4.36
C GLY A 85 8.76 11.85 5.35
N TYR A 86 9.21 10.78 6.02
CA TYR A 86 8.49 9.91 6.98
C TYR A 86 7.13 9.38 6.49
N TRP A 87 6.10 10.24 6.32
CA TRP A 87 4.79 9.93 5.72
C TRP A 87 4.60 10.50 4.31
N ARG A 88 5.65 11.02 3.67
CA ARG A 88 5.58 11.57 2.29
C ARG A 88 6.44 10.81 1.27
N GLY A 89 6.66 9.52 1.48
CA GLY A 89 7.44 8.70 0.55
C GLY A 89 7.86 7.35 1.11
N PRO A 90 8.43 7.27 2.33
CA PRO A 90 8.84 5.99 2.91
C PRO A 90 7.74 4.93 2.91
N VAL A 91 8.12 3.67 2.73
CA VAL A 91 7.22 2.53 2.78
C VAL A 91 7.09 2.05 4.21
N TRP A 92 5.85 2.06 4.69
CA TRP A 92 5.48 1.47 5.97
C TRP A 92 4.81 0.11 5.73
N LEU A 93 5.28 -0.91 6.45
CA LEU A 93 4.88 -2.29 6.18
C LEU A 93 3.42 -2.60 6.57
N ASP A 94 2.83 -1.84 7.49
CA ASP A 94 1.40 -1.88 7.79
C ASP A 94 0.56 -1.37 6.62
N GLN A 95 0.92 -0.22 6.04
CA GLN A 95 0.22 0.34 4.88
C GLN A 95 0.35 -0.55 3.65
N ALA A 96 1.53 -1.13 3.45
CA ALA A 96 1.79 -2.10 2.40
C ALA A 96 0.93 -3.37 2.60
N TYR A 97 0.85 -3.88 3.83
CA TYR A 97 -0.02 -5.02 4.18
C TYR A 97 -1.49 -4.72 3.85
N PHE A 98 -2.01 -3.54 4.21
CA PHE A 98 -3.38 -3.16 3.84
C PHE A 98 -3.59 -3.12 2.34
N GLY A 99 -2.60 -2.64 1.58
CA GLY A 99 -2.63 -2.69 0.11
C GLY A 99 -2.72 -4.13 -0.41
N ILE A 100 -1.85 -5.03 0.07
CA ILE A 100 -1.83 -6.45 -0.32
C ILE A 100 -3.15 -7.14 0.00
N VAL A 101 -3.62 -7.05 1.25
CA VAL A 101 -4.88 -7.68 1.66
C VAL A 101 -6.08 -7.06 0.93
N GLY A 102 -6.05 -5.75 0.68
CA GLY A 102 -7.03 -5.08 -0.15
C GLY A 102 -7.09 -5.65 -1.58
N LEU A 103 -5.95 -5.92 -2.21
CA LEU A 103 -5.91 -6.57 -3.52
C LEU A 103 -6.47 -8.00 -3.47
N ILE A 104 -6.11 -8.77 -2.44
CA ILE A 104 -6.61 -10.14 -2.24
C ILE A 104 -8.13 -10.17 -2.06
N ASN A 105 -8.68 -9.25 -1.27
CA ASN A 105 -10.12 -9.17 -0.98
C ASN A 105 -10.98 -8.98 -2.24
N TYR A 106 -10.41 -8.47 -3.33
CA TYR A 106 -11.08 -8.26 -4.61
C TYR A 106 -10.57 -9.19 -5.73
N GLY A 107 -9.84 -10.24 -5.38
CA GLY A 107 -9.42 -11.29 -6.32
C GLY A 107 -8.16 -10.97 -7.15
N PHE A 108 -7.46 -9.86 -6.89
CA PHE A 108 -6.23 -9.46 -7.58
C PHE A 108 -4.99 -10.17 -7.04
N LYS A 109 -5.07 -11.50 -7.00
CA LYS A 109 -4.09 -12.35 -6.34
C LYS A 109 -2.71 -12.30 -7.01
N LYS A 110 -2.66 -12.22 -8.35
CA LYS A 110 -1.38 -12.18 -9.09
C LYS A 110 -0.60 -10.90 -8.77
N GLU A 111 -1.30 -9.78 -8.72
CA GLU A 111 -0.76 -8.47 -8.34
C GLU A 111 -0.29 -8.48 -6.89
N ALA A 112 -1.10 -9.03 -5.98
CA ALA A 112 -0.74 -9.18 -4.58
C ALA A 112 0.53 -10.05 -4.42
N ASP A 113 0.58 -11.22 -5.05
CA ASP A 113 1.74 -12.13 -5.00
C ASP A 113 3.03 -11.42 -5.48
N LEU A 114 2.96 -10.69 -6.60
CA LEU A 114 4.09 -9.93 -7.14
C LEU A 114 4.57 -8.83 -6.18
N LEU A 115 3.65 -8.06 -5.61
CA LEU A 115 4.02 -6.95 -4.71
C LEU A 115 4.52 -7.46 -3.35
N THR A 116 3.99 -8.59 -2.87
CA THR A 116 4.51 -9.26 -1.67
C THR A 116 5.93 -9.77 -1.89
N GLU A 117 6.23 -10.37 -3.05
CA GLU A 117 7.60 -10.81 -3.38
C GLU A 117 8.58 -9.64 -3.30
N LYS A 118 8.22 -8.47 -3.84
CA LYS A 118 9.03 -7.25 -3.71
C LYS A 118 9.20 -6.78 -2.26
N LEU A 119 8.17 -6.90 -1.41
CA LEU A 119 8.25 -6.49 0.01
C LEU A 119 9.16 -7.39 0.85
N PHE A 120 9.36 -8.65 0.49
CA PHE A 120 10.33 -9.52 1.16
C PHE A 120 11.73 -9.40 0.56
N ASP A 121 11.84 -9.17 -0.75
CA ASP A 121 13.12 -9.24 -1.46
C ASP A 121 13.90 -7.93 -1.47
N HIS A 122 13.21 -6.79 -1.49
CA HIS A 122 13.85 -5.50 -1.79
C HIS A 122 14.22 -4.64 -0.56
N PRO A 123 13.44 -4.63 0.54
CA PRO A 123 13.85 -3.91 1.74
C PRO A 123 15.12 -4.50 2.36
N GLU A 124 16.04 -3.60 2.70
CA GLU A 124 17.31 -3.94 3.33
C GLU A 124 17.07 -4.70 4.64
N GLY A 125 17.69 -5.87 4.77
CA GLY A 125 17.69 -6.66 5.99
C GLY A 125 16.56 -7.67 6.14
N LEU A 126 15.58 -7.70 5.23
CA LEU A 126 14.46 -8.65 5.35
C LEU A 126 14.75 -10.04 4.78
N LYS A 127 15.69 -10.17 3.84
CA LYS A 127 16.08 -11.44 3.23
C LYS A 127 17.55 -11.75 3.47
N ASN A 128 17.83 -12.95 3.99
CA ASN A 128 19.18 -13.49 4.20
C ASN A 128 20.12 -12.50 4.91
N SER A 129 19.67 -11.90 6.01
CA SER A 129 20.42 -10.87 6.72
C SER A 129 20.18 -10.91 8.23
N ASP A 130 21.19 -10.54 9.01
CA ASP A 130 21.11 -10.36 10.47
C ASP A 130 20.75 -8.92 10.87
N LYS A 131 20.40 -8.06 9.90
CA LYS A 131 20.01 -6.68 10.17
C LYS A 131 18.62 -6.63 10.86
N PRO A 132 18.41 -5.71 11.81
CA PRO A 132 17.12 -5.58 12.48
C PRO A 132 16.04 -5.07 11.53
N ILE A 133 14.80 -5.54 11.75
CA ILE A 133 13.61 -4.99 11.08
C ILE A 133 13.47 -3.50 11.44
N ARG A 134 13.24 -2.68 10.42
CA ARG A 134 13.16 -1.22 10.51
C ARG A 134 11.71 -0.74 10.53
N GLU A 135 11.51 0.50 10.96
CA GLU A 135 10.19 1.13 11.04
C GLU A 135 9.60 1.42 9.65
N ASN A 136 10.39 2.00 8.75
CA ASN A 136 10.00 2.20 7.35
C ASN A 136 11.22 2.09 6.43
N TYR A 137 10.98 2.04 5.11
CA TYR A 137 12.01 1.77 4.11
C TYR A 137 11.95 2.77 2.97
N ASN A 138 13.12 3.09 2.42
CA ASN A 138 13.21 3.94 1.25
C ASN A 138 12.60 3.22 0.02
N PRO A 139 11.61 3.82 -0.66
CA PRO A 139 10.87 3.17 -1.75
C PRO A 139 11.71 2.95 -3.02
N ILE A 140 12.84 3.64 -3.16
CA ILE A 140 13.65 3.63 -4.39
C ILE A 140 14.84 2.67 -4.28
N ASN A 141 15.47 2.58 -3.10
CA ASN A 141 16.68 1.77 -2.91
C ASN A 141 16.57 0.72 -1.79
N GLY A 142 15.45 0.66 -1.08
CA GLY A 142 15.20 -0.33 -0.03
C GLY A 142 15.91 -0.09 1.28
N LYS A 143 16.72 0.97 1.43
CA LYS A 143 17.44 1.28 2.67
C LYS A 143 16.47 1.37 3.85
N GLY A 144 16.86 0.75 4.97
CA GLY A 144 16.17 0.86 6.23
C GLY A 144 16.23 2.26 6.82
N LEU A 145 15.10 2.82 7.23
CA LEU A 145 15.00 4.16 7.81
C LEU A 145 14.50 4.09 9.26
N GLU A 146 14.71 5.17 10.01
CA GLU A 146 14.16 5.40 11.35
C GLU A 146 14.52 4.33 12.40
N ALA A 147 13.56 3.82 13.19
CA ALA A 147 13.85 2.92 14.30
C ALA A 147 14.30 1.50 13.89
N ASN A 148 15.08 0.86 14.76
CA ASN A 148 15.41 -0.58 14.72
C ASN A 148 14.45 -1.39 15.58
N HIS A 149 14.33 -2.70 15.31
CA HIS A 149 13.53 -3.66 16.09
C HIS A 149 12.06 -3.22 16.24
N PHE A 150 11.48 -2.69 15.16
CA PHE A 150 10.18 -2.05 15.22
C PHE A 150 9.03 -3.07 15.18
N SER A 151 8.22 -3.11 16.24
CA SER A 151 7.20 -4.15 16.44
C SER A 151 6.11 -4.17 15.39
N TRP A 152 5.66 -3.02 14.88
CA TRP A 152 4.56 -2.99 13.91
C TRP A 152 4.96 -3.55 12.55
N SER A 153 6.21 -3.26 12.14
CA SER A 153 6.83 -3.87 10.96
C SER A 153 6.94 -5.38 11.12
N ALA A 154 7.45 -5.85 12.26
CA ALA A 154 7.57 -7.27 12.54
C ALA A 154 6.20 -7.98 12.51
N ALA A 155 5.18 -7.39 13.13
CA ALA A 155 3.83 -7.93 13.15
C ALA A 155 3.23 -8.06 11.73
N HIS A 156 3.35 -7.02 10.89
CA HIS A 156 2.79 -7.06 9.54
C HIS A 156 3.58 -7.97 8.59
N LEU A 157 4.89 -8.12 8.77
CA LEU A 157 5.67 -9.15 8.07
C LEU A 157 5.22 -10.56 8.45
N LEU A 158 4.98 -10.80 9.74
CA LEU A 158 4.43 -12.08 10.20
C LEU A 158 3.06 -12.35 9.58
N LEU A 159 2.16 -11.35 9.55
CA LEU A 159 0.84 -11.49 8.93
C LEU A 159 0.94 -11.75 7.42
N LEU A 160 1.87 -11.11 6.70
CA LEU A 160 2.13 -11.39 5.29
C LEU A 160 2.66 -12.82 5.08
N TYR A 161 3.53 -13.28 5.97
CA TYR A 161 4.10 -14.62 5.94
C TYR A 161 3.05 -15.71 6.22
N GLU A 162 2.25 -15.53 7.28
CA GLU A 162 1.20 -16.48 7.69
C GLU A 162 -0.02 -16.45 6.77
N GLY A 163 -0.35 -15.29 6.21
CA GLY A 163 -1.58 -15.01 5.46
C GLY A 163 -1.75 -15.79 4.14
N LYS A 164 -0.82 -16.69 3.79
CA LYS A 164 -0.84 -17.48 2.55
C LYS A 164 -1.16 -16.63 1.33
N VAL A 165 -0.32 -15.62 1.08
CA VAL A 165 -0.06 -15.14 -0.28
C VAL A 165 0.38 -16.37 -1.08
N HIS A 166 -0.56 -16.97 -1.81
CA HIS A 166 -0.56 -18.40 -2.17
C HIS A 166 0.48 -18.80 -3.23
N GLY A 167 1.52 -18.00 -3.45
CA GLY A 167 2.61 -18.28 -4.40
C GLY A 167 4.00 -18.36 -3.77
N TYR A 168 4.22 -17.87 -2.54
CA TYR A 168 5.58 -17.68 -2.03
C TYR A 168 6.22 -18.97 -1.47
N LEU A 169 5.41 -19.89 -0.91
CA LEU A 169 5.87 -21.16 -0.33
C LEU A 169 5.62 -22.38 -1.24
N GLN A 170 5.24 -22.18 -2.51
CA GLN A 170 5.11 -23.26 -3.50
C GLN A 170 6.18 -23.22 -4.61
N ARG A 171 7.24 -22.42 -4.45
CA ARG A 171 8.42 -22.53 -5.33
C ARG A 171 9.39 -23.57 -4.68
N PRO A 172 9.83 -24.59 -5.44
CA PRO A 172 10.68 -25.66 -4.94
C PRO A 172 12.04 -25.15 -4.43
#